data_AF-I1M5Y9-F1
#
_entry.id   AF-I1M5Y9-F1
#
_cell.length_a   1.000
_cell.length_b   1.000
_cell.length_c   1.000
_cell.angle_alpha   90.00
_cell.angle_beta   90.00
_cell.angle_gamma   90.00
#
_symmetry.space_group_name_H-M   'P 1'
#
loop_
_entity.id
_entity.type
_entity.pdbx_description
1 polymer ?
#
loop_
_entity_poly.entity_id
_entity_poly.type
_entity_poly.pdbx_seq_one_letter_code
_entity_poly.pdbx_strand_id
1 'polypeptide(L)'
;MRKGAKFSINETSRECKYLVWTSANGLGNRMITLVAAFLYAILTDRVLLVRYGADMIGLFCEPFPDSSWLLPKNSPCWEDLKHFETHESLLMNNKVNNSQDELLPPFLALNLTHIHVGHTNLFHCDRSQDLLQKIPVLILWSNQYFVPSLFMISLFRQDLSKMFPDKDTVFHHLGRYLFHPSNEAWKLIQKSYEAHLAKANERIGLQIRVFNIHHPPHQTIFNEIIACTLQNKLLPELDMLNSSATSPLKKQTSKAVLVVSLYSEYGEKLRTMYQENTTVTGDVIRVYQPSHEEHQNSNDDMHNIKAWTEIYLLSLCNALVTSPRSTFGYVAHSLGGLKPWILQGVYGKTIPDPPCQRAKYMEPCFQYPPEYDCRANKTIDFPSIFNHIKHCDDVSSGLRLVNDYH
;
A
#
# COMPACT_ATOMS: atom_id res chain seq x y z
N MET A 1 5.42 27.07 56.53
CA MET A 1 5.73 27.29 55.10
C MET A 1 6.71 26.21 54.64
N ARG A 2 6.21 25.17 53.94
CA ARG A 2 7.04 24.07 53.45
C ARG A 2 7.92 24.57 52.29
N LYS A 3 9.23 24.63 52.52
CA LYS A 3 10.23 24.88 51.49
C LYS A 3 10.22 23.69 50.52
N GLY A 4 9.79 23.96 49.28
CA GLY A 4 9.81 23.01 48.18
C GLY A 4 11.24 22.60 47.86
N ALA A 5 11.42 21.30 47.64
CA ALA A 5 12.68 20.68 47.31
C ALA A 5 13.26 21.27 46.02
N LYS A 6 14.56 21.57 46.06
CA LYS A 6 15.37 21.87 44.89
C LYS A 6 15.49 20.61 44.04
N PHE A 7 14.78 20.55 42.92
CA PHE A 7 15.13 19.68 41.82
C PHE A 7 16.26 20.35 41.03
N SER A 8 17.50 19.97 41.35
CA SER A 8 18.65 20.21 40.49
C SER A 8 18.84 18.96 39.61
N ILE A 9 18.14 18.93 38.48
CA ILE A 9 18.40 17.98 37.41
C ILE A 9 19.29 18.70 36.39
N ASN A 10 20.56 18.31 36.34
CA ASN A 10 21.45 18.60 35.21
C ASN A 10 21.07 17.68 34.03
N GLU A 11 19.93 17.91 33.39
CA GLU A 11 19.55 17.31 32.11
C GLU A 11 19.43 18.44 31.09
N THR A 12 20.48 18.66 30.31
CA THR A 12 20.28 19.05 28.92
C THR A 12 19.37 17.99 28.29
N SER A 13 18.14 18.42 28.03
CA SER A 13 16.93 17.64 27.82
C SER A 13 17.09 16.48 26.83
N ARG A 14 16.70 15.27 27.24
CA ARG A 14 16.33 14.19 26.30
C ARG A 14 15.03 14.60 25.60
N GLU A 15 15.11 15.52 24.64
CA GLU A 15 13.96 15.96 23.86
C GLU A 15 13.52 14.86 22.89
N CYS A 16 12.38 14.23 23.17
CA CYS A 16 11.75 13.28 22.28
C CYS A 16 11.33 13.94 20.98
N LYS A 17 11.58 13.28 19.85
CA LYS A 17 11.12 13.69 18.52
C LYS A 17 9.94 12.84 18.08
N TYR A 18 9.02 13.46 17.36
CA TYR A 18 7.77 12.81 16.94
C TYR A 18 7.54 12.95 15.44
N LEU A 19 6.91 11.93 14.86
CA LEU A 19 6.31 11.95 13.54
C LEU A 19 4.82 11.67 13.71
N VAL A 20 3.98 12.67 13.48
CA VAL A 20 2.53 12.55 13.51
C VAL A 20 2.04 12.26 12.09
N TRP A 21 1.56 11.05 11.85
CA TRP A 21 0.95 10.69 10.57
C TRP A 21 -0.53 11.06 10.55
N THR A 22 -0.99 11.61 9.42
CA THR A 22 -2.39 11.92 9.17
C THR A 22 -2.90 11.21 7.91
N SER A 23 -4.13 10.67 8.00
CA SER A 23 -4.73 9.88 6.95
C SER A 23 -5.09 10.70 5.71
N ALA A 24 -4.91 10.10 4.53
CA ALA A 24 -5.43 10.64 3.27
C ALA A 24 -5.95 9.50 2.37
N ASN A 25 -7.03 9.78 1.63
CA ASN A 25 -7.66 8.86 0.66
C ASN A 25 -8.14 7.53 1.29
N GLY A 26 -8.28 6.49 0.45
CA GLY A 26 -8.82 5.19 0.85
C GLY A 26 -7.86 4.34 1.67
N LEU A 27 -8.39 3.25 2.24
CA LEU A 27 -7.66 2.36 3.16
C LEU A 27 -6.33 1.86 2.59
N GLY A 28 -6.28 1.45 1.32
CA GLY A 28 -5.03 1.02 0.67
C GLY A 28 -3.95 2.10 0.68
N ASN A 29 -4.31 3.36 0.42
CA ASN A 29 -3.36 4.49 0.52
C ASN A 29 -2.90 4.73 1.94
N ARG A 30 -3.80 4.60 2.93
CA ARG A 30 -3.47 4.79 4.34
C ARG A 30 -2.48 3.76 4.84
N MET A 31 -2.66 2.50 4.45
CA MET A 31 -1.80 1.40 4.87
C MET A 31 -0.39 1.53 4.27
N ILE A 32 -0.28 1.81 2.97
CA ILE A 32 1.04 2.01 2.35
C ILE A 32 1.78 3.23 2.91
N THR A 33 1.07 4.34 3.19
CA THR A 33 1.74 5.52 3.76
C THR A 33 2.11 5.32 5.21
N LEU A 34 1.34 4.58 5.99
CA LEU A 34 1.67 4.32 7.39
C LEU A 34 2.93 3.47 7.52
N VAL A 35 3.12 2.50 6.63
CA VAL A 35 4.39 1.74 6.53
C VAL A 35 5.56 2.66 6.16
N ALA A 36 5.38 3.51 5.15
CA ALA A 36 6.42 4.46 4.74
C ALA A 36 6.76 5.46 5.86
N ALA A 37 5.75 5.93 6.59
CA ALA A 37 5.91 6.81 7.75
C ALA A 37 6.61 6.11 8.91
N PHE A 38 6.28 4.86 9.19
CA PHE A 38 6.93 4.09 10.24
C PHE A 38 8.42 3.87 9.94
N LEU A 39 8.76 3.49 8.70
CA LEU A 39 10.16 3.38 8.30
C LEU A 39 10.89 4.72 8.44
N TYR A 40 10.28 5.81 8.00
CA TYR A 40 10.85 7.13 8.15
C TYR A 40 11.04 7.54 9.62
N ALA A 41 10.10 7.17 10.50
CA ALA A 41 10.22 7.40 11.94
C ALA A 41 11.41 6.64 12.53
N ILE A 42 11.61 5.37 12.15
CA ILE A 42 12.79 4.59 12.56
C ILE A 42 14.08 5.27 12.08
N LEU A 43 14.17 5.64 10.81
CA LEU A 43 15.36 6.25 10.21
C LEU A 43 15.71 7.65 10.76
N THR A 44 14.80 8.27 11.50
CA THR A 44 14.97 9.62 12.06
C THR A 44 14.87 9.67 13.58
N ASP A 45 14.91 8.51 14.25
CA ASP A 45 14.79 8.36 15.70
C ASP A 45 13.56 9.08 16.28
N ARG A 46 12.39 8.91 15.62
CA ARG A 46 11.12 9.53 16.01
C ARG A 46 10.13 8.50 16.52
N VAL A 47 9.33 8.92 17.51
CA VAL A 47 8.12 8.19 17.90
C VAL A 47 7.04 8.46 16.85
N LEU A 48 6.50 7.39 16.26
CA LEU A 48 5.35 7.47 15.36
C LEU A 48 4.06 7.63 16.18
N LEU A 49 3.30 8.69 15.90
CA LEU A 49 1.94 8.89 16.40
C LEU A 49 0.97 8.94 15.23
N VAL A 50 -0.17 8.28 15.37
CA VAL A 50 -1.12 8.06 14.27
C VAL A 50 -2.44 8.72 14.62
N ARG A 51 -2.84 9.70 13.80
CA ARG A 51 -4.13 10.38 13.94
C ARG A 51 -5.24 9.52 13.34
N TYR A 52 -5.90 8.70 14.16
CA TYR A 52 -7.04 7.87 13.73
C TYR A 52 -8.32 8.70 13.56
N GLY A 53 -8.81 8.80 12.33
CA GLY A 53 -10.20 9.18 12.10
C GLY A 53 -11.17 8.14 12.67
N ALA A 54 -12.45 8.50 12.78
CA ALA A 54 -13.49 7.56 13.21
C ALA A 54 -13.55 6.31 12.31
N ASP A 55 -13.18 6.49 11.05
CA ASP A 55 -13.14 5.49 9.99
C ASP A 55 -11.95 4.51 10.07
N MET A 56 -11.02 4.69 11.01
CA MET A 56 -9.93 3.74 11.29
C MET A 56 -10.11 2.98 12.60
N ILE A 57 -11.12 3.34 13.39
CA ILE A 57 -11.44 2.65 14.65
C ILE A 57 -11.84 1.21 14.31
N GLY A 58 -11.34 0.25 15.10
CA GLY A 58 -11.69 -1.16 14.93
C GLY A 58 -10.98 -1.87 13.76
N LEU A 59 -10.07 -1.23 13.03
CA LEU A 59 -9.31 -1.91 11.97
C LEU A 59 -8.13 -2.72 12.51
N PHE A 60 -7.29 -2.08 13.33
CA PHE A 60 -6.00 -2.62 13.73
C PHE A 60 -5.86 -2.73 15.25
N CYS A 61 -5.09 -3.71 15.70
CA CYS A 61 -4.57 -3.78 17.06
C CYS A 61 -3.45 -2.74 17.29
N GLU A 62 -3.04 -2.57 18.55
CA GLU A 62 -1.82 -1.83 18.89
C GLU A 62 -0.59 -2.63 18.47
N PRO A 63 0.33 -2.06 17.65
CA PRO A 63 1.51 -2.79 17.17
C PRO A 63 2.70 -2.72 18.13
N PHE A 64 2.69 -1.81 19.10
CA PHE A 64 3.79 -1.61 20.04
C PHE A 64 3.40 -2.09 21.45
N PRO A 65 4.15 -3.05 22.04
CA PRO A 65 3.87 -3.54 23.38
C PRO A 65 3.83 -2.40 24.42
N ASP A 66 2.93 -2.52 25.39
CA ASP A 66 2.80 -1.64 26.55
C ASP A 66 2.62 -0.15 26.24
N SER A 67 2.18 0.19 25.02
CA SER A 67 2.01 1.57 24.57
C SER A 67 0.86 1.70 23.57
N SER A 68 0.55 2.94 23.18
CA SER A 68 -0.37 3.23 22.08
C SER A 68 0.31 4.12 21.06
N TRP A 69 0.18 3.78 19.79
CA TRP A 69 0.59 4.66 18.69
C TRP A 69 -0.43 5.76 18.38
N LEU A 70 -1.61 5.76 19.02
CA LEU A 70 -2.66 6.70 18.69
C LEU A 70 -2.33 8.11 19.21
N LEU A 71 -2.50 9.11 18.37
CA LEU A 71 -2.34 10.51 18.76
C LEU A 71 -3.38 10.89 19.82
N PRO A 72 -2.99 11.38 21.01
CA PRO A 72 -3.93 11.82 22.04
C PRO A 72 -4.87 12.91 21.53
N LYS A 73 -6.18 12.80 21.81
CA LYS A 73 -7.22 13.72 21.28
C LYS A 73 -7.05 15.18 21.69
N ASN A 74 -6.33 15.45 22.78
CA ASN A 74 -6.01 16.78 23.26
C ASN A 74 -4.70 17.34 22.69
N SER A 75 -4.06 16.65 21.74
CA SER A 75 -2.84 17.14 21.08
C SER A 75 -3.16 18.34 20.17
N PRO A 76 -2.29 19.37 20.10
CA PRO A 76 -2.45 20.48 19.15
C PRO A 76 -2.43 20.02 17.69
N CYS A 77 -1.87 18.85 17.39
CA CYS A 77 -1.86 18.28 16.03
C CYS A 77 -3.24 17.79 15.55
N TRP A 78 -4.28 17.91 16.38
CA TRP A 78 -5.67 17.72 15.95
C TRP A 78 -6.29 18.96 15.30
N GLU A 79 -5.73 20.14 15.53
CA GLU A 79 -6.17 21.39 14.91
C GLU A 79 -5.99 21.35 13.38
N ASP A 80 -6.54 22.36 12.69
CA ASP A 80 -6.42 22.44 11.23
C ASP A 80 -4.94 22.55 10.84
N LEU A 81 -4.49 21.60 10.02
CA LEU A 81 -3.11 21.47 9.58
C LEU A 81 -2.60 22.73 8.86
N LYS A 82 -3.50 23.55 8.33
CA LYS A 82 -3.17 24.82 7.66
C LYS A 82 -2.50 25.85 8.57
N HIS A 83 -2.58 25.69 9.90
CA HIS A 83 -1.92 26.59 10.85
C HIS A 83 -0.42 26.34 11.00
N PHE A 84 0.06 25.15 10.59
CA PHE A 84 1.47 24.81 10.71
C PHE A 84 2.25 25.30 9.48
N GLU A 85 3.46 25.79 9.72
CA GLU A 85 4.41 26.07 8.64
C GLU A 85 4.70 24.77 7.87
N THR A 86 4.81 24.87 6.53
CA THR A 86 5.16 23.72 5.70
C THR A 86 6.65 23.71 5.39
N HIS A 87 7.18 22.53 5.08
CA HIS A 87 8.57 22.40 4.65
C HIS A 87 8.89 23.26 3.42
N GLU A 88 7.96 23.39 2.48
CA GLU A 88 8.13 24.25 1.30
C GLU A 88 8.20 25.73 1.68
N SER A 89 7.31 26.22 2.55
CA SER A 89 7.34 27.62 2.98
C SER A 89 8.62 27.93 3.76
N LEU A 90 9.06 27.03 4.64
CA LEU A 90 10.31 27.17 5.39
C LEU A 90 11.53 27.21 4.45
N LEU A 91 11.57 26.38 3.42
CA LEU A 91 12.64 26.40 2.41
C LEU A 91 12.61 27.66 1.55
N MET A 92 11.43 28.21 1.23
CA MET A 92 11.31 29.48 0.51
C MET A 92 11.81 30.64 1.37
N ASN A 93 11.43 30.69 2.66
CA ASN A 93 11.84 31.74 3.58
C ASN A 93 13.37 31.75 3.80
N ASN A 94 13.97 30.57 4.01
CA ASN A 94 15.42 30.43 4.16
C ASN A 94 16.23 30.82 2.91
N LYS A 95 15.63 30.77 1.71
CA LYS A 95 16.30 31.29 0.50
C LYS A 95 16.31 32.81 0.44
N VAL A 96 15.33 33.47 1.06
CA VAL A 96 15.21 34.93 1.11
C VAL A 96 16.05 35.50 2.24
N ASN A 97 16.06 34.84 3.40
CA ASN A 97 16.80 35.27 4.58
C ASN A 97 18.11 34.48 4.69
N ASN A 98 19.24 35.08 4.30
CA ASN A 98 20.59 34.50 4.39
C ASN A 98 21.11 34.30 5.84
N SER A 99 20.24 34.28 6.84
CA SER A 99 20.59 34.17 8.26
C SER A 99 20.45 32.73 8.75
N GLN A 100 21.58 32.12 9.12
CA GLN A 100 21.65 30.73 9.63
C GLN A 100 21.02 30.51 11.02
N ASP A 101 20.60 31.57 11.71
CA ASP A 101 20.12 31.53 13.10
C ASP A 101 18.60 31.74 13.23
N GLU A 102 17.81 31.49 12.19
CA GLU A 102 16.35 31.53 12.32
C GLU A 102 15.88 30.37 13.22
N LEU A 103 15.14 30.73 14.28
CA LEU A 103 14.54 29.79 15.23
C LEU A 103 13.63 28.83 14.47
N LEU A 104 14.03 27.55 14.42
CA LEU A 104 13.25 26.52 13.76
C LEU A 104 11.92 26.31 14.48
N PRO A 105 10.82 26.12 13.73
CA PRO A 105 9.51 25.91 14.34
C PRO A 105 9.49 24.58 15.12
N PRO A 106 8.78 24.50 16.26
CA PRO A 106 8.65 23.26 17.00
C PRO A 106 7.82 22.19 16.25
N PHE A 107 6.93 22.63 15.36
CA PHE A 107 6.08 21.81 14.50
C PHE A 107 6.29 22.17 13.04
N LEU A 108 6.42 21.18 12.16
CA LEU A 108 6.49 21.39 10.72
C LEU A 108 5.60 20.40 9.99
N ALA A 109 4.75 20.91 9.09
CA ALA A 109 3.92 20.09 8.22
C ALA A 109 4.70 19.61 6.98
N LEU A 110 4.56 18.32 6.67
CA LEU A 110 5.11 17.68 5.48
C LEU A 110 3.98 17.17 4.60
N ASN A 111 3.78 17.81 3.45
CA ASN A 111 2.77 17.40 2.49
C ASN A 111 3.40 16.56 1.36
N LEU A 112 3.26 15.25 1.46
CA LEU A 112 3.72 14.28 0.47
C LEU A 112 2.55 13.62 -0.26
N THR A 113 1.48 14.38 -0.52
CA THR A 113 0.33 13.90 -1.30
C THR A 113 0.60 14.01 -2.81
N HIS A 114 -0.08 13.18 -3.61
CA HIS A 114 0.04 13.18 -5.08
C HIS A 114 -0.32 14.51 -5.77
N ILE A 115 -1.06 15.41 -5.12
CA ILE A 115 -1.39 16.74 -5.68
C ILE A 115 -0.23 17.74 -5.52
N HIS A 116 0.76 17.43 -4.68
CA HIS A 116 1.93 18.27 -4.41
C HIS A 116 3.19 17.81 -5.18
N VAL A 117 3.00 17.14 -6.31
CA VAL A 117 4.10 16.62 -7.14
C VAL A 117 4.58 17.73 -8.07
N GLY A 118 5.71 18.33 -7.73
CA GLY A 118 6.36 19.38 -8.51
C GLY A 118 7.77 19.66 -7.99
N HIS A 119 8.50 20.57 -8.66
CA HIS A 119 9.89 20.92 -8.34
C HIS A 119 10.14 21.45 -6.91
N THR A 120 9.08 21.69 -6.14
CA THR A 120 9.17 22.18 -4.76
C THR A 120 9.24 21.05 -3.73
N ASN A 121 8.87 19.81 -4.08
CA ASN A 121 8.97 18.70 -3.14
C ASN A 121 10.42 18.17 -3.10
N LEU A 122 11.18 18.72 -2.14
CA LEU A 122 12.59 18.40 -1.92
C LEU A 122 12.79 17.43 -0.75
N PHE A 123 11.76 16.69 -0.33
CA PHE A 123 11.84 15.77 0.81
C PHE A 123 12.95 14.73 0.67
N HIS A 124 13.20 14.23 -0.55
CA HIS A 124 14.23 13.23 -0.84
C HIS A 124 15.66 13.80 -0.90
N CYS A 125 15.85 15.11 -0.69
CA CYS A 125 17.16 15.74 -0.70
C CYS A 125 17.83 15.69 0.69
N ASP A 126 19.12 15.35 0.74
CA ASP A 126 19.90 15.30 1.99
C ASP A 126 19.83 16.61 2.77
N ARG A 127 19.96 17.77 2.11
CA ARG A 127 19.86 19.09 2.75
C ARG A 127 18.51 19.33 3.43
N SER A 128 17.43 18.83 2.83
CA SER A 128 16.10 18.91 3.44
C SER A 128 16.05 18.03 4.68
N GLN A 129 16.62 16.83 4.61
CA GLN A 129 16.67 15.90 5.74
C GLN A 129 17.48 16.46 6.91
N ASP A 130 18.62 17.12 6.66
CA ASP A 130 19.40 17.80 7.71
C ASP A 130 18.59 18.85 8.47
N LEU A 131 17.70 19.56 7.77
CA LEU A 131 16.78 20.52 8.37
C LEU A 131 15.67 19.79 9.15
N LEU A 132 15.03 18.81 8.54
CA LEU A 132 13.93 18.06 9.13
C LEU A 132 14.35 17.31 10.39
N GLN A 133 15.59 16.85 10.49
CA GLN A 133 16.11 16.20 11.69
C GLN A 133 16.18 17.12 12.91
N LYS A 134 16.25 18.44 12.71
CA LYS A 134 16.30 19.43 13.81
C LYS A 134 14.91 19.78 14.35
N ILE A 135 13.85 19.54 13.57
CA ILE A 135 12.48 19.84 13.98
C ILE A 135 11.98 18.79 15.00
N PRO A 136 11.48 19.17 16.18
CA PRO A 136 10.98 18.22 17.17
C PRO A 136 9.75 17.41 16.69
N VAL A 137 8.75 18.06 16.11
CA VAL A 137 7.51 17.41 15.67
C VAL A 137 7.27 17.61 14.18
N LEU A 138 7.25 16.50 13.43
CA LEU A 138 6.87 16.51 12.02
C LEU A 138 5.43 16.02 11.88
N ILE A 139 4.60 16.72 11.12
CA ILE A 139 3.21 16.34 10.84
C ILE A 139 3.13 15.91 9.37
N LEU A 140 3.12 14.62 9.12
CA LEU A 140 3.14 14.03 7.79
C LEU A 140 1.72 13.81 7.27
N TRP A 141 1.43 14.41 6.12
CA TRP A 141 0.22 14.18 5.34
C TRP A 141 0.59 13.58 3.97
N SER A 142 0.20 12.33 3.72
CA SER A 142 0.55 11.63 2.48
C SER A 142 -0.48 10.57 2.09
N ASN A 143 -0.55 10.28 0.79
CA ASN A 143 -1.29 9.15 0.21
C ASN A 143 -0.39 8.22 -0.63
N GLN A 144 0.94 8.37 -0.52
CA GLN A 144 1.94 7.70 -1.34
C GLN A 144 2.79 6.68 -0.57
N TYR A 145 3.17 5.58 -1.24
CA TYR A 145 4.21 4.69 -0.74
C TYR A 145 5.59 5.27 -1.05
N PHE A 146 6.04 6.26 -0.29
CA PHE A 146 7.28 7.00 -0.58
C PHE A 146 8.57 6.28 -0.17
N VAL A 147 8.52 5.00 0.19
CA VAL A 147 9.72 4.23 0.59
C VAL A 147 10.84 4.28 -0.46
N PRO A 148 10.59 4.16 -1.78
CA PRO A 148 11.67 4.25 -2.76
C PRO A 148 12.49 5.55 -2.68
N SER A 149 11.88 6.69 -2.30
CA SER A 149 12.64 7.93 -2.13
C SER A 149 13.51 7.95 -0.87
N LEU A 150 13.19 7.15 0.15
CA LEU A 150 14.04 7.01 1.34
C LEU A 150 15.41 6.38 0.98
N PHE A 151 15.44 5.49 0.00
CA PHE A 151 16.69 4.91 -0.53
C PHE A 151 17.53 5.92 -1.35
N MET A 152 16.91 7.01 -1.81
CA MET A 152 17.62 8.07 -2.51
C MET A 152 18.40 8.98 -1.55
N ILE A 153 18.00 9.05 -0.28
CA ILE A 153 18.62 9.87 0.76
C ILE A 153 19.90 9.20 1.26
N SER A 154 21.05 9.87 1.09
CA SER A 154 22.36 9.29 1.40
C SER A 154 22.49 8.89 2.87
N LEU A 155 21.91 9.68 3.76
CA LEU A 155 21.92 9.47 5.21
C LEU A 155 21.27 8.14 5.63
N PHE A 156 20.30 7.64 4.87
CA PHE A 156 19.53 6.45 5.24
C PHE A 156 20.02 5.16 4.57
N ARG A 157 20.80 5.26 3.48
CA ARG A 157 21.13 4.11 2.63
C ARG A 157 21.82 2.97 3.36
N GLN A 158 22.75 3.28 4.27
CA GLN A 158 23.51 2.25 4.96
C GLN A 158 22.60 1.43 5.88
N ASP A 159 21.73 2.10 6.64
CA ASP A 159 20.82 1.43 7.55
C ASP A 159 19.73 0.68 6.80
N LEU A 160 19.17 1.27 5.74
CA LEU A 160 18.24 0.61 4.84
C LEU A 160 18.82 -0.68 4.23
N SER A 161 20.09 -0.65 3.79
CA SER A 161 20.76 -1.82 3.20
C SER A 161 21.01 -2.93 4.23
N LYS A 162 21.15 -2.58 5.52
CA LYS A 162 21.28 -3.55 6.62
C LYS A 162 19.92 -4.11 7.04
N MET A 163 18.91 -3.26 7.14
CA MET A 163 17.55 -3.63 7.54
C MET A 163 16.87 -4.51 6.48
N PHE A 164 17.12 -4.23 5.20
CA PHE A 164 16.50 -4.92 4.07
C PHE A 164 17.56 -5.38 3.06
N PRO A 165 18.25 -6.51 3.32
CA PRO A 165 19.14 -7.12 2.35
C PRO A 165 18.41 -7.40 1.03
N ASP A 166 17.21 -7.97 1.13
CA ASP A 166 16.25 -8.09 0.04
C ASP A 166 15.37 -6.83 0.02
N LYS A 167 15.74 -5.87 -0.83
CA LYS A 167 15.10 -4.55 -0.91
C LYS A 167 13.63 -4.61 -1.33
N ASP A 168 13.18 -5.70 -1.94
CA ASP A 168 11.78 -5.92 -2.29
C ASP A 168 10.89 -6.48 -1.14
N THR A 169 11.37 -6.40 0.11
CA THR A 169 10.67 -6.94 1.29
C THR A 169 10.23 -5.89 2.31
N VAL A 170 10.45 -4.60 2.03
CA VAL A 170 10.21 -3.52 3.00
C VAL A 170 8.76 -3.50 3.50
N PHE A 171 7.79 -3.42 2.59
CA PHE A 171 6.38 -3.48 2.98
C PHE A 171 6.03 -4.84 3.56
N HIS A 172 6.54 -5.94 2.99
CA HIS A 172 6.23 -7.27 3.48
C HIS A 172 6.52 -7.43 4.98
N HIS A 173 7.70 -6.99 5.43
CA HIS A 173 8.08 -7.06 6.83
C HIS A 173 7.35 -6.04 7.69
N LEU A 174 7.38 -4.76 7.30
CA LEU A 174 6.80 -3.70 8.13
C LEU A 174 5.28 -3.74 8.18
N GLY A 175 4.63 -4.08 7.07
CA GLY A 175 3.18 -4.25 6.99
C GLY A 175 2.69 -5.38 7.89
N ARG A 176 3.40 -6.51 7.93
CA ARG A 176 3.08 -7.64 8.83
C ARG A 176 3.32 -7.33 10.30
N TYR A 177 4.25 -6.41 10.59
CA TYR A 177 4.52 -5.94 11.94
C TYR A 177 3.44 -4.95 12.42
N LEU A 178 3.00 -4.03 11.56
CA LEU A 178 2.05 -2.99 11.95
C LEU A 178 0.58 -3.44 11.90
N PHE A 179 0.19 -4.22 10.89
CA PHE A 179 -1.23 -4.43 10.57
C PHE A 179 -1.76 -5.77 11.07
N HIS A 180 -1.98 -5.83 12.37
CA HIS A 180 -2.74 -6.91 12.98
C HIS A 180 -4.23 -6.56 12.99
N PRO A 181 -5.12 -7.37 12.39
CA PRO A 181 -6.56 -7.11 12.45
C PRO A 181 -7.07 -7.10 13.88
N SER A 182 -7.96 -6.15 14.19
CA SER A 182 -8.70 -6.17 15.47
C SER A 182 -9.52 -7.45 15.62
N ASN A 183 -10.02 -7.74 16.83
CA ASN A 183 -10.91 -8.88 17.03
C ASN A 183 -12.19 -8.81 16.17
N GLU A 184 -12.70 -7.61 15.91
CA GLU A 184 -13.88 -7.40 15.06
C GLU A 184 -13.59 -7.78 13.61
N ALA A 185 -12.51 -7.24 13.04
CA ALA A 185 -12.07 -7.55 11.69
C ALA A 185 -11.66 -9.04 11.57
N TRP A 186 -10.90 -9.56 12.54
CA TRP A 186 -10.42 -10.94 12.55
C TRP A 186 -11.57 -11.95 12.56
N LYS A 187 -12.66 -11.68 13.30
CA LYS A 187 -13.85 -12.53 13.30
C LYS A 187 -14.47 -12.64 11.92
N LEU A 188 -14.53 -11.55 11.17
CA LEU A 188 -15.05 -11.54 9.79
C LEU A 188 -14.10 -12.28 8.84
N ILE A 189 -12.79 -12.05 8.95
CA ILE A 189 -11.76 -12.75 8.18
C ILE A 189 -11.87 -14.26 8.41
N GLN A 190 -11.85 -14.70 9.66
CA GLN A 190 -11.90 -16.12 10.02
C GLN A 190 -13.17 -16.79 9.50
N LYS A 191 -14.34 -16.18 9.74
CA LYS A 191 -15.63 -16.73 9.29
C LYS A 191 -15.67 -16.89 7.77
N SER A 192 -15.23 -15.88 7.03
CA SER A 192 -15.20 -15.90 5.56
C SER A 192 -14.20 -16.93 5.03
N TYR A 193 -13.02 -17.03 5.63
CA TYR A 193 -12.00 -18.00 5.25
C TYR A 193 -12.47 -19.44 5.46
N GLU A 194 -12.98 -19.75 6.65
CA GLU A 194 -13.47 -21.09 7.01
C GLU A 194 -14.63 -21.55 6.11
N ALA A 195 -15.57 -20.64 5.84
CA ALA A 195 -16.76 -20.95 5.05
C ALA A 195 -16.46 -21.16 3.56
N HIS A 196 -15.54 -20.38 2.99
CA HIS A 196 -15.41 -20.28 1.53
C HIS A 196 -14.04 -20.68 0.97
N LEU A 197 -12.96 -20.58 1.73
CA LEU A 197 -11.59 -20.72 1.21
C LEU A 197 -10.82 -21.90 1.81
N ALA A 198 -11.10 -22.30 3.06
CA ALA A 198 -10.29 -23.25 3.81
C ALA A 198 -10.22 -24.65 3.17
N LYS A 199 -11.34 -25.13 2.61
CA LYS A 199 -11.46 -26.49 2.05
C LYS A 199 -10.85 -26.66 0.66
N ALA A 200 -10.51 -25.56 -0.02
CA ALA A 200 -9.93 -25.62 -1.35
C ALA A 200 -8.46 -26.03 -1.31
N ASN A 201 -8.02 -26.77 -2.32
CA ASN A 201 -6.60 -27.12 -2.52
C ASN A 201 -5.79 -25.90 -2.94
N GLU A 202 -6.38 -25.03 -3.78
CA GLU A 202 -5.75 -23.81 -4.27
C GLU A 202 -6.73 -22.63 -4.12
N ARG A 203 -6.20 -21.47 -3.72
CA ARG A 203 -6.94 -20.21 -3.53
C ARG A 203 -6.42 -19.18 -4.51
N ILE A 204 -7.27 -18.70 -5.42
CA ILE A 204 -6.94 -17.66 -6.39
C ILE A 204 -7.67 -16.38 -6.00
N GLY A 205 -6.94 -15.29 -5.76
CA GLY A 205 -7.52 -13.98 -5.52
C GLY A 205 -7.60 -13.17 -6.81
N LEU A 206 -8.75 -12.54 -7.06
CA LEU A 206 -8.96 -11.60 -8.15
C LEU A 206 -9.34 -10.26 -7.53
N GLN A 207 -8.36 -9.36 -7.44
CA GLN A 207 -8.56 -7.99 -6.97
C GLN A 207 -8.85 -7.11 -8.19
N ILE A 208 -10.09 -6.63 -8.30
CA ILE A 208 -10.59 -5.91 -9.47
C ILE A 208 -10.95 -4.48 -9.07
N ARG A 209 -10.21 -3.50 -9.59
CA ARG A 209 -10.48 -2.07 -9.45
C ARG A 209 -10.59 -1.43 -10.83
N VAL A 210 -11.74 -0.84 -11.09
CA VAL A 210 -11.99 -0.07 -12.32
C VAL A 210 -11.77 1.41 -12.03
N PHE A 211 -10.84 2.04 -12.73
CA PHE A 211 -10.62 3.50 -12.65
C PHE A 211 -11.35 4.19 -13.81
N ASN A 212 -12.02 5.31 -13.52
CA ASN A 212 -13.00 5.93 -14.42
C ASN A 212 -12.42 6.66 -15.66
N ILE A 213 -11.15 6.42 -15.99
CA ILE A 213 -10.40 7.26 -16.93
C ILE A 213 -10.88 7.04 -18.37
N HIS A 214 -11.34 5.82 -18.70
CA HIS A 214 -11.70 5.44 -20.07
C HIS A 214 -13.05 4.73 -20.21
N HIS A 215 -13.78 4.53 -19.09
CA HIS A 215 -15.04 3.77 -19.02
C HIS A 215 -15.04 2.50 -19.90
N PRO A 216 -14.02 1.63 -19.81
CA PRO A 216 -14.05 0.39 -20.57
C PRO A 216 -15.27 -0.44 -20.15
N PRO A 217 -15.98 -1.07 -21.09
CA PRO A 217 -17.13 -1.90 -20.75
C PRO A 217 -16.72 -2.97 -19.73
N HIS A 218 -17.56 -3.22 -18.72
CA HIS A 218 -17.33 -4.26 -17.72
C HIS A 218 -17.07 -5.63 -18.37
N GLN A 219 -17.72 -5.92 -19.50
CA GLN A 219 -17.47 -7.12 -20.29
C GLN A 219 -16.03 -7.20 -20.82
N THR A 220 -15.44 -6.09 -21.27
CA THR A 220 -14.06 -6.10 -21.77
C THR A 220 -13.08 -6.39 -20.63
N ILE A 221 -13.28 -5.79 -19.46
CA ILE A 221 -12.47 -6.06 -18.26
C ILE A 221 -12.61 -7.52 -17.84
N PHE A 222 -13.85 -8.05 -17.84
CA PHE A 222 -14.09 -9.46 -17.53
C PHE A 222 -13.35 -10.38 -18.50
N ASN A 223 -13.38 -10.09 -19.80
CA ASN A 223 -12.66 -10.89 -20.79
C ASN A 223 -11.13 -10.81 -20.60
N GLU A 224 -10.57 -9.66 -20.21
CA GLU A 224 -9.15 -9.52 -19.86
C GLU A 224 -8.78 -10.41 -18.66
N ILE A 225 -9.61 -10.45 -17.62
CA ILE A 225 -9.42 -11.31 -16.44
C ILE A 225 -9.42 -12.78 -16.84
N ILE A 226 -10.38 -13.22 -17.66
CA ILE A 226 -10.44 -14.59 -18.14
C ILE A 226 -9.20 -14.91 -18.99
N ALA A 227 -8.83 -14.04 -19.93
CA ALA A 227 -7.65 -14.23 -20.75
C ALA A 227 -6.37 -14.37 -19.90
N CYS A 228 -6.19 -13.49 -18.90
CA CYS A 228 -5.07 -13.55 -17.96
C CYS A 228 -5.03 -14.86 -17.17
N THR A 229 -6.17 -15.26 -16.60
CA THR A 229 -6.24 -16.44 -15.72
C THR A 229 -6.06 -17.75 -16.48
N LEU A 230 -6.59 -17.85 -17.71
CA LEU A 230 -6.41 -19.02 -18.57
C LEU A 230 -4.98 -19.11 -19.12
N GLN A 231 -4.45 -18.01 -19.69
CA GLN A 231 -3.09 -17.98 -20.26
C GLN A 231 -2.04 -18.40 -19.24
N ASN A 232 -2.24 -18.01 -17.97
CA ASN A 232 -1.31 -18.29 -16.88
C ASN A 232 -1.71 -19.49 -16.02
N LYS A 233 -2.67 -20.31 -16.49
CA LYS A 233 -3.10 -21.58 -15.87
C LYS A 233 -3.55 -21.45 -14.41
N LEU A 234 -4.02 -20.27 -14.02
CA LEU A 234 -4.60 -20.03 -12.70
C LEU A 234 -5.97 -20.70 -12.62
N LEU A 235 -6.77 -20.52 -13.67
CA LEU A 235 -8.07 -21.15 -13.84
C LEU A 235 -8.07 -22.07 -15.06
N PRO A 236 -8.84 -23.17 -15.04
CA PRO A 236 -8.90 -24.11 -16.16
C PRO A 236 -9.82 -23.61 -17.28
N GLU A 237 -9.51 -24.05 -18.49
CA GLU A 237 -10.40 -23.92 -19.65
C GLU A 237 -11.67 -24.76 -19.48
N LEU A 238 -12.73 -24.36 -20.18
CA LEU A 238 -14.02 -25.05 -20.20
C LEU A 238 -14.07 -26.08 -21.34
N ASP A 239 -14.68 -27.24 -21.09
CA ASP A 239 -14.97 -28.22 -22.13
C ASP A 239 -16.21 -27.80 -22.93
N MET A 240 -15.97 -27.09 -24.02
CA MET A 240 -17.02 -26.59 -24.92
C MET A 240 -17.69 -27.70 -25.75
N LEU A 241 -17.12 -28.91 -25.80
CA LEU A 241 -17.60 -30.00 -26.67
C LEU A 241 -18.50 -30.99 -25.93
N ASN A 242 -18.77 -30.80 -24.63
CA ASN A 242 -19.42 -31.80 -23.77
C ASN A 242 -18.86 -33.19 -24.06
N SER A 243 -17.54 -33.27 -24.23
CA SER A 243 -16.90 -34.54 -24.52
C SER A 243 -16.93 -35.31 -23.21
N SER A 244 -17.96 -36.11 -23.01
CA SER A 244 -18.07 -37.11 -21.94
C SER A 244 -17.02 -38.22 -22.05
N ALA A 245 -15.85 -37.90 -22.59
CA ALA A 245 -14.62 -38.63 -22.44
C ALA A 245 -14.20 -38.49 -20.98
N THR A 246 -14.50 -39.54 -20.23
CA THR A 246 -13.98 -39.85 -18.89
C THR A 246 -12.49 -39.55 -18.85
N SER A 247 -12.12 -38.34 -18.41
CA SER A 247 -10.73 -37.99 -18.19
C SER A 247 -10.20 -38.91 -17.08
N PRO A 248 -9.07 -39.60 -17.29
CA PRO A 248 -8.66 -40.70 -16.42
C PRO A 248 -8.31 -40.16 -15.05
N LEU A 249 -9.15 -40.45 -14.04
CA LEU A 249 -8.97 -40.34 -12.57
C LEU A 249 -7.82 -39.44 -12.06
N LYS A 250 -7.59 -38.28 -12.67
CA LYS A 250 -6.62 -37.31 -12.17
C LYS A 250 -7.25 -36.71 -10.94
N LYS A 251 -6.46 -36.68 -9.85
CA LYS A 251 -6.86 -36.15 -8.55
C LYS A 251 -7.53 -34.79 -8.76
N GLN A 252 -8.84 -34.77 -8.62
CA GLN A 252 -9.67 -33.61 -8.90
C GLN A 252 -9.26 -32.50 -7.93
N THR A 253 -8.70 -31.39 -8.43
CA THR A 253 -8.30 -30.30 -7.54
C THR A 253 -9.48 -29.34 -7.36
N SER A 254 -9.70 -28.93 -6.11
CA SER A 254 -10.68 -27.90 -5.80
C SER A 254 -9.99 -26.55 -5.72
N LYS A 255 -10.47 -25.58 -6.50
CA LYS A 255 -9.98 -24.21 -6.47
C LYS A 255 -11.07 -23.28 -5.95
N ALA A 256 -10.73 -22.45 -4.96
CA ALA A 256 -11.57 -21.34 -4.52
C ALA A 256 -11.08 -20.06 -5.18
N VAL A 257 -11.98 -19.32 -5.81
CA VAL A 257 -11.70 -18.01 -6.40
C VAL A 257 -12.35 -16.94 -5.55
N LEU A 258 -11.53 -16.11 -4.90
CA LEU A 258 -11.96 -14.95 -4.15
C LEU A 258 -11.97 -13.73 -5.09
N VAL A 259 -13.15 -13.20 -5.38
CA VAL A 259 -13.31 -11.99 -6.19
C VAL A 259 -13.56 -10.81 -5.26
N VAL A 260 -12.75 -9.76 -5.38
CA VAL A 260 -12.89 -8.52 -4.61
C VAL A 260 -13.03 -7.36 -5.59
N SER A 261 -14.20 -6.73 -5.57
CA SER A 261 -14.60 -5.67 -6.48
C SER A 261 -15.74 -4.86 -5.88
N LEU A 262 -15.83 -3.57 -6.21
CA LEU A 262 -17.01 -2.77 -5.93
C LEU A 262 -18.25 -3.30 -6.68
N TYR A 263 -18.06 -3.88 -7.87
CA TYR A 263 -19.13 -4.40 -8.72
C TYR A 263 -19.29 -5.92 -8.54
N SER A 264 -20.53 -6.38 -8.31
CA SER A 264 -20.86 -7.81 -8.20
C SER A 264 -20.71 -8.57 -9.52
N GLU A 265 -20.87 -7.85 -10.65
CA GLU A 265 -20.94 -8.42 -11.99
C GLU A 265 -19.78 -9.38 -12.31
N TYR A 266 -18.55 -9.07 -11.86
CA TYR A 266 -17.39 -9.92 -12.12
C TYR A 266 -17.46 -11.27 -11.40
N GLY A 267 -17.82 -11.26 -10.12
CA GLY A 267 -17.95 -12.50 -9.34
C GLY A 267 -19.19 -13.30 -9.73
N GLU A 268 -20.27 -12.64 -10.15
CA GLU A 268 -21.46 -13.29 -10.68
C GLU A 268 -21.17 -13.97 -12.02
N LYS A 269 -20.61 -13.25 -13.00
CA LYS A 269 -20.27 -13.81 -14.31
C LYS A 269 -19.31 -14.99 -14.21
N LEU A 270 -18.26 -14.88 -13.38
CA LEU A 270 -17.30 -15.96 -13.20
C LEU A 270 -17.95 -17.19 -12.56
N ARG A 271 -18.86 -16.97 -11.61
CA ARG A 271 -19.59 -18.06 -10.94
C ARG A 271 -20.52 -18.78 -11.92
N THR A 272 -21.32 -18.03 -12.68
CA THR A 272 -22.20 -18.58 -13.72
C THR A 272 -21.39 -19.38 -14.74
N MET A 273 -20.28 -18.82 -15.24
CA MET A 273 -19.39 -19.47 -16.21
C MET A 273 -18.93 -20.86 -15.75
N TYR A 274 -18.48 -21.01 -14.51
CA TYR A 274 -17.98 -22.31 -13.99
C TYR A 274 -19.07 -23.21 -13.38
N GLN A 275 -20.27 -22.69 -13.11
CA GLN A 275 -21.41 -23.50 -12.67
C GLN A 275 -22.14 -24.17 -13.84
N GLU A 276 -22.22 -23.49 -14.98
CA GLU A 276 -22.93 -23.97 -16.17
C GLU A 276 -22.10 -24.90 -17.05
N ASN A 277 -20.78 -24.97 -16.84
CA ASN A 277 -19.85 -25.68 -17.72
C ASN A 277 -18.91 -26.60 -16.93
N THR A 278 -18.40 -27.65 -17.59
CA THR A 278 -17.36 -28.51 -17.04
C THR A 278 -15.97 -28.01 -17.43
N THR A 279 -14.96 -28.28 -16.60
CA THR A 279 -13.57 -27.89 -16.86
C THR A 279 -12.83 -29.00 -17.57
N VAL A 280 -11.93 -28.65 -18.50
CA VAL A 280 -11.11 -29.63 -19.25
C VAL A 280 -10.24 -30.48 -18.33
N THR A 281 -9.77 -29.91 -17.22
CA THR A 281 -8.95 -30.60 -16.22
C THR A 281 -9.75 -31.44 -15.24
N GLY A 282 -11.09 -31.28 -15.20
CA GLY A 282 -11.95 -31.84 -14.18
C GLY A 282 -11.93 -31.08 -12.84
N ASP A 283 -11.13 -30.00 -12.71
CA ASP A 283 -11.06 -29.19 -11.50
C ASP A 283 -12.41 -28.59 -11.12
N VAL A 284 -12.70 -28.55 -9.81
CA VAL A 284 -13.92 -27.95 -9.26
C VAL A 284 -13.64 -26.52 -8.86
N ILE A 285 -14.27 -25.56 -9.54
CA ILE A 285 -14.09 -24.13 -9.28
C ILE A 285 -15.26 -23.59 -8.45
N ARG A 286 -14.95 -22.95 -7.32
CA ARG A 286 -15.93 -22.26 -6.47
C ARG A 286 -15.60 -20.79 -6.38
N VAL A 287 -16.54 -19.94 -6.79
CA VAL A 287 -16.35 -18.48 -6.80
C VAL A 287 -17.04 -17.88 -5.59
N TYR A 288 -16.33 -17.00 -4.87
CA TYR A 288 -16.84 -16.27 -3.73
C TYR A 288 -16.48 -14.78 -3.87
N GLN A 289 -17.47 -13.92 -3.67
CA GLN A 289 -17.29 -12.47 -3.57
C GLN A 289 -17.92 -12.00 -2.24
N PRO A 290 -17.13 -11.48 -1.29
CA PRO A 290 -17.63 -11.11 0.04
C PRO A 290 -18.61 -9.95 0.03
N SER A 291 -18.30 -8.90 -0.73
CA SER A 291 -19.12 -7.69 -0.84
C SER A 291 -19.08 -7.10 -2.25
N HIS A 292 -19.99 -6.15 -2.50
CA HIS A 292 -20.13 -5.40 -3.75
C HIS A 292 -20.69 -4.00 -3.42
N GLU A 293 -19.84 -3.15 -2.83
CA GLU A 293 -20.27 -1.87 -2.24
C GLU A 293 -20.68 -0.81 -3.27
N GLU A 294 -20.50 -1.06 -4.58
CA GLU A 294 -20.72 -0.16 -5.74
C GLU A 294 -19.88 1.12 -5.73
N HIS A 295 -19.86 1.83 -4.61
CA HIS A 295 -19.15 3.06 -4.36
C HIS A 295 -18.18 2.92 -3.17
N GLN A 296 -17.06 3.62 -3.28
CA GLN A 296 -16.06 3.66 -2.22
C GLN A 296 -16.43 4.72 -1.17
N ASN A 297 -16.69 4.30 0.06
CA ASN A 297 -17.08 5.17 1.19
C ASN A 297 -16.01 5.15 2.27
N SER A 298 -14.83 5.71 1.97
CA SER A 298 -13.63 5.59 2.83
C SER A 298 -13.75 6.24 4.22
N ASN A 299 -14.80 7.05 4.45
CA ASN A 299 -15.07 7.70 5.73
C ASN A 299 -16.04 6.89 6.62
N ASP A 300 -16.51 5.74 6.13
CA ASP A 300 -17.38 4.82 6.86
C ASP A 300 -16.53 3.69 7.48
N ASP A 301 -16.71 3.46 8.77
CA ASP A 301 -15.93 2.49 9.56
C ASP A 301 -16.23 1.05 9.16
N MET A 302 -17.51 0.70 8.99
CA MET A 302 -17.94 -0.62 8.56
C MET A 302 -17.48 -0.93 7.13
N HIS A 303 -17.51 0.06 6.23
CA HIS A 303 -16.94 -0.05 4.89
C HIS A 303 -15.44 -0.35 4.94
N ASN A 304 -14.69 0.34 5.81
CA ASN A 304 -13.27 0.08 5.97
C ASN A 304 -12.97 -1.27 6.64
N ILE A 305 -13.81 -1.76 7.57
CA ILE A 305 -13.68 -3.11 8.15
C ILE A 305 -13.88 -4.18 7.07
N LYS A 306 -14.86 -4.02 6.17
CA LYS A 306 -15.06 -4.93 5.03
C LYS A 306 -13.86 -4.88 4.08
N ALA A 307 -13.42 -3.68 3.70
CA ALA A 307 -12.25 -3.50 2.84
C ALA A 307 -11.00 -4.15 3.45
N TRP A 308 -10.78 -3.98 4.76
CA TRP A 308 -9.66 -4.61 5.46
C TRP A 308 -9.78 -6.14 5.46
N THR A 309 -10.98 -6.66 5.73
CA THR A 309 -11.28 -8.10 5.66
C THR A 309 -10.93 -8.67 4.28
N GLU A 310 -11.31 -7.99 3.22
CA GLU A 310 -11.06 -8.39 1.85
C GLU A 310 -9.57 -8.33 1.46
N ILE A 311 -8.86 -7.26 1.83
CA ILE A 311 -7.40 -7.17 1.66
C ILE A 311 -6.72 -8.37 2.33
N TYR A 312 -7.10 -8.66 3.58
CA TYR A 312 -6.50 -9.74 4.33
C TYR A 312 -6.80 -11.10 3.70
N LEU A 313 -8.04 -11.36 3.28
CA LEU A 313 -8.41 -12.60 2.60
C LEU A 313 -7.65 -12.81 1.28
N LEU A 314 -7.44 -11.74 0.49
CA LEU A 314 -6.59 -11.81 -0.72
C LEU A 314 -5.15 -12.15 -0.38
N SER A 315 -4.60 -11.63 0.74
CA SER A 315 -3.24 -11.97 1.18
C SER A 315 -3.07 -13.45 1.57
N LEU A 316 -4.18 -14.15 1.83
CA LEU A 316 -4.19 -15.59 2.16
C LEU A 316 -4.37 -16.49 0.92
N CYS A 317 -4.46 -15.91 -0.28
CA CYS A 317 -4.51 -16.67 -1.53
C CYS A 317 -3.13 -17.21 -1.95
N ASN A 318 -3.11 -18.28 -2.74
CA ASN A 318 -1.89 -18.87 -3.30
C ASN A 318 -1.37 -18.09 -4.52
N ALA A 319 -2.29 -17.53 -5.31
CA ALA A 319 -1.98 -16.65 -6.42
C ALA A 319 -2.96 -15.47 -6.42
N LEU A 320 -2.51 -14.32 -6.92
CA LEU A 320 -3.28 -13.10 -6.97
C LEU A 320 -3.20 -12.48 -8.37
N VAL A 321 -4.35 -12.09 -8.91
CA VAL A 321 -4.47 -11.15 -10.03
C VAL A 321 -4.89 -9.81 -9.46
N THR A 322 -4.20 -8.73 -9.84
CA THR A 322 -4.47 -7.36 -9.36
C THR A 322 -4.71 -6.40 -10.50
N SER A 323 -5.55 -5.40 -10.26
CA SER A 323 -5.72 -4.28 -11.18
C SER A 323 -4.56 -3.28 -11.09
N PRO A 324 -4.16 -2.67 -12.22
CA PRO A 324 -3.09 -1.68 -12.25
C PRO A 324 -3.46 -0.47 -11.38
N ARG A 325 -2.48 0.20 -10.76
CA ARG A 325 -2.63 1.37 -9.86
C ARG A 325 -3.37 1.10 -8.55
N SER A 326 -3.86 -0.11 -8.29
CA SER A 326 -4.67 -0.36 -7.11
C SER A 326 -3.81 -0.55 -5.86
N THR A 327 -3.78 0.45 -4.99
CA THR A 327 -3.11 0.34 -3.68
C THR A 327 -3.73 -0.73 -2.78
N PHE A 328 -5.02 -1.03 -2.96
CA PHE A 328 -5.68 -2.19 -2.34
C PHE A 328 -4.99 -3.51 -2.72
N GLY A 329 -4.73 -3.69 -4.03
CA GLY A 329 -3.96 -4.81 -4.55
C GLY A 329 -2.53 -4.84 -4.04
N TYR A 330 -1.88 -3.67 -3.93
CA TYR A 330 -0.51 -3.56 -3.38
C TYR A 330 -0.42 -4.09 -1.96
N VAL A 331 -1.30 -3.64 -1.07
CA VAL A 331 -1.31 -4.10 0.32
C VAL A 331 -1.52 -5.61 0.38
N ALA A 332 -2.52 -6.14 -0.34
CA ALA A 332 -2.86 -7.55 -0.30
C ALA A 332 -1.69 -8.45 -0.70
N HIS A 333 -1.05 -8.18 -1.84
CA HIS A 333 0.07 -9.02 -2.27
C HIS A 333 1.31 -8.85 -1.41
N SER A 334 1.59 -7.63 -0.95
CA SER A 334 2.78 -7.36 -0.15
C SER A 334 2.67 -8.00 1.23
N LEU A 335 1.50 -7.96 1.88
CA LEU A 335 1.23 -8.69 3.13
C LEU A 335 1.41 -10.20 2.94
N GLY A 336 0.88 -10.75 1.85
CA GLY A 336 0.96 -12.19 1.54
C GLY A 336 2.34 -12.66 1.07
N GLY A 337 3.28 -11.75 0.82
CA GLY A 337 4.57 -12.10 0.21
C GLY A 337 4.42 -12.62 -1.23
N LEU A 338 3.38 -12.15 -1.93
CA LEU A 338 2.98 -12.63 -3.24
C LEU A 338 3.50 -11.70 -4.33
N LYS A 339 3.96 -12.31 -5.43
CA LYS A 339 4.22 -11.63 -6.70
C LYS A 339 2.96 -11.74 -7.54
N PRO A 340 2.13 -10.69 -7.73
CA PRO A 340 0.85 -10.81 -8.43
C PRO A 340 1.02 -10.95 -9.95
N TRP A 341 -0.06 -11.35 -10.63
CA TRP A 341 -0.28 -11.06 -12.05
C TRP A 341 -1.03 -9.74 -12.16
N ILE A 342 -0.42 -8.74 -12.79
CA ILE A 342 -1.02 -7.41 -12.93
C ILE A 342 -1.70 -7.33 -14.29
N LEU A 343 -3.01 -7.05 -14.30
CA LEU A 343 -3.75 -6.76 -15.53
C LEU A 343 -3.13 -5.54 -16.23
N GLN A 344 -3.02 -5.59 -17.55
CA GLN A 344 -2.44 -4.47 -18.31
C GLN A 344 -3.40 -3.26 -18.37
N GLY A 345 -4.70 -3.51 -18.20
CA GLY A 345 -5.74 -2.51 -18.29
C GLY A 345 -6.22 -2.34 -19.73
N VAL A 346 -7.54 -2.34 -19.89
CA VAL A 346 -8.19 -2.21 -21.19
C VAL A 346 -8.40 -0.75 -21.59
N TYR A 347 -8.07 -0.44 -22.85
CA TYR A 347 -8.42 0.80 -23.53
C TYR A 347 -9.52 0.50 -24.56
N GLY A 348 -10.77 0.83 -24.23
CA GLY A 348 -11.93 0.57 -25.09
C GLY A 348 -12.39 -0.90 -25.05
N LYS A 349 -12.44 -1.55 -26.22
CA LYS A 349 -12.96 -2.93 -26.38
C LYS A 349 -11.88 -3.98 -26.70
N THR A 350 -10.62 -3.57 -26.78
CA THR A 350 -9.51 -4.46 -27.12
C THR A 350 -8.83 -4.96 -25.84
N ILE A 351 -8.63 -6.27 -25.76
CA ILE A 351 -7.87 -6.90 -24.67
C ILE A 351 -6.38 -6.78 -25.01
N PRO A 352 -5.53 -6.29 -24.10
CA PRO A 352 -4.08 -6.26 -24.31
C PRO A 352 -3.50 -7.67 -24.53
N ASP A 353 -2.39 -7.77 -25.28
CA ASP A 353 -1.59 -8.99 -25.41
C ASP A 353 -0.14 -8.70 -24.99
N PRO A 354 0.34 -9.24 -23.85
CA PRO A 354 -0.39 -10.15 -22.95
C PRO A 354 -1.49 -9.43 -22.13
N PRO A 355 -2.58 -10.11 -21.73
CA PRO A 355 -3.64 -9.55 -20.88
C PRO A 355 -3.17 -9.17 -19.46
N CYS A 356 -2.12 -9.83 -18.98
CA CYS A 356 -1.50 -9.50 -17.71
C CYS A 356 -0.03 -9.90 -17.67
N GLN A 357 0.73 -9.32 -16.76
CA GLN A 357 2.14 -9.61 -16.59
C GLN A 357 2.44 -9.99 -15.14
N ARG A 358 3.32 -10.98 -14.94
CA ARG A 358 3.79 -11.33 -13.60
C ARG A 358 4.70 -10.22 -13.07
N ALA A 359 4.35 -9.65 -11.93
CA ALA A 359 5.25 -8.77 -11.20
C ALA A 359 6.49 -9.57 -10.76
N LYS A 360 7.68 -8.99 -10.94
CA LYS A 360 8.93 -9.63 -10.48
C LYS A 360 9.16 -9.48 -8.98
N TYR A 361 8.55 -8.47 -8.39
CA TYR A 361 8.75 -8.01 -7.01
C TYR A 361 7.39 -7.82 -6.35
N MET A 362 7.37 -7.97 -5.03
CA MET A 362 6.15 -7.81 -4.23
C MET A 362 5.98 -6.41 -3.65
N GLU A 363 6.90 -5.48 -3.89
CA GLU A 363 6.82 -4.13 -3.33
C GLU A 363 5.70 -3.29 -3.97
N PRO A 364 4.97 -2.46 -3.19
CA PRO A 364 4.06 -1.47 -3.73
C PRO A 364 4.75 -0.48 -4.67
N CYS A 365 3.95 0.12 -5.57
CA CYS A 365 4.42 1.22 -6.41
C CYS A 365 4.32 2.57 -5.69
N PHE A 366 5.40 3.36 -5.69
CA PHE A 366 5.36 4.79 -5.46
C PHE A 366 4.87 5.48 -6.72
N GLN A 367 3.57 5.78 -6.78
CA GLN A 367 2.90 6.21 -8.01
C GLN A 367 3.32 7.61 -8.48
N TYR A 368 3.67 8.49 -7.53
CA TYR A 368 4.04 9.88 -7.81
C TYR A 368 5.37 10.26 -7.15
N PRO A 369 6.49 9.68 -7.64
CA PRO A 369 7.82 9.93 -7.10
C PRO A 369 8.29 11.37 -7.40
N PRO A 370 9.31 11.87 -6.69
CA PRO A 370 10.03 13.05 -7.15
C PRO A 370 10.72 12.76 -8.50
N GLU A 371 10.96 13.82 -9.29
CA GLU A 371 11.65 13.71 -10.58
C GLU A 371 12.96 14.50 -10.64
N TYR A 372 13.31 15.22 -9.55
CA TYR A 372 14.39 16.20 -9.54
C TYR A 372 15.59 15.69 -8.73
N ASP A 373 16.79 15.64 -9.34
CA ASP A 373 18.03 15.35 -8.62
C ASP A 373 18.57 16.61 -7.93
N CYS A 374 18.61 16.56 -6.61
CA CYS A 374 19.07 17.65 -5.75
C CYS A 374 20.57 17.97 -5.94
N ARG A 375 21.38 17.00 -6.39
CA ARG A 375 22.82 17.16 -6.60
C ARG A 375 23.13 17.70 -7.99
N ALA A 376 22.47 17.17 -9.00
CA ALA A 376 22.65 17.61 -10.38
C ALA A 376 21.82 18.85 -10.75
N ASN A 377 20.91 19.29 -9.89
CA ASN A 377 20.01 20.43 -10.09
C ASN A 377 19.22 20.34 -11.42
N LYS A 378 18.73 19.13 -11.74
CA LYS A 378 17.98 18.85 -12.97
C LYS A 378 17.01 17.69 -12.78
N THR A 379 16.01 17.61 -13.65
CA THR A 379 15.14 16.44 -13.75
C THR A 379 15.97 15.23 -14.20
N ILE A 380 15.73 14.06 -13.57
CA ILE A 380 16.40 12.81 -13.89
C ILE A 380 15.46 11.62 -13.76
N ASP A 381 15.78 10.56 -14.49
CA ASP A 381 15.17 9.26 -14.29
C ASP A 381 15.92 8.48 -13.20
N PHE A 382 15.37 8.39 -11.99
CA PHE A 382 16.04 7.80 -10.83
C PHE A 382 16.54 6.35 -10.99
N PRO A 383 15.86 5.45 -11.72
CA PRO A 383 16.38 4.14 -12.10
C PRO A 383 17.75 4.17 -12.81
N SER A 384 18.14 5.29 -13.44
CA SER A 384 19.49 5.42 -14.05
C SER A 384 20.61 5.64 -13.02
N ILE A 385 20.26 5.99 -11.78
CA ILE A 385 21.21 6.27 -10.68
C ILE A 385 21.20 5.15 -9.63
N PHE A 386 20.02 4.57 -9.36
CA PHE A 386 19.81 3.64 -8.27
C PHE A 386 19.42 2.26 -8.79
N ASN A 387 20.36 1.30 -8.76
CA ASN A 387 20.14 -0.05 -9.30
C ASN A 387 18.97 -0.82 -8.64
N HIS A 388 18.69 -0.50 -7.38
CA HIS A 388 17.57 -1.09 -6.61
C HIS A 388 16.25 -0.33 -6.77
N ILE A 389 16.16 0.61 -7.71
CA ILE A 389 14.93 1.33 -8.04
C ILE A 389 14.61 1.10 -9.51
N LYS A 390 13.37 0.71 -9.81
CA LYS A 390 12.87 0.59 -11.19
C LYS A 390 11.50 1.21 -11.31
N HIS A 391 11.10 1.49 -12.55
CA HIS A 391 9.71 1.83 -12.83
C HIS A 391 8.77 0.68 -12.48
N CYS A 392 7.56 1.03 -12.09
CA CYS A 392 6.52 0.05 -11.79
C CYS A 392 5.97 -0.58 -13.08
N ASP A 393 5.61 -1.86 -13.00
CA ASP A 393 5.03 -2.59 -14.14
C ASP A 393 3.66 -2.04 -14.56
N ASP A 394 2.95 -1.33 -13.67
CA ASP A 394 1.57 -0.86 -13.86
C ASP A 394 1.41 0.68 -13.84
N VAL A 395 2.46 1.40 -13.43
CA VAL A 395 2.53 2.86 -13.46
C VAL A 395 3.89 3.26 -14.02
N SER A 396 3.94 3.59 -15.30
CA SER A 396 5.20 3.86 -16.02
C SER A 396 6.06 4.96 -15.40
N SER A 397 5.44 5.99 -14.83
CA SER A 397 6.14 7.07 -14.10
C SER A 397 6.45 6.74 -12.65
N GLY A 398 5.83 5.70 -12.09
CA GLY A 398 6.00 5.31 -10.70
C GLY A 398 7.32 4.59 -10.46
N LEU A 399 7.76 4.52 -9.20
CA LEU A 399 8.97 3.81 -8.79
C LEU A 399 8.67 2.71 -7.78
N ARG A 400 9.44 1.63 -7.82
CA ARG A 400 9.43 0.56 -6.81
C ARG A 400 10.84 0.10 -6.49
N LEU A 401 10.99 -0.49 -5.32
CA LEU A 401 12.21 -1.18 -4.95
C LEU A 401 12.32 -2.53 -5.63
N VAL A 402 13.55 -2.87 -5.99
CA VAL A 402 13.93 -4.16 -6.57
C VAL A 402 15.19 -4.67 -5.89
N ASN A 403 15.39 -5.99 -5.89
CA ASN A 403 16.63 -6.56 -5.38
C ASN A 403 17.79 -6.29 -6.34
N ASP A 404 18.96 -6.01 -5.78
CA ASP A 404 20.20 -5.92 -6.53
C ASP A 404 20.62 -7.34 -6.92
N TYR A 405 20.40 -7.71 -8.18
CA TYR A 405 21.02 -8.91 -8.74
C TYR A 405 22.28 -8.44 -9.48
N HIS A 406 23.43 -8.71 -8.86
CA HIS A 406 24.75 -8.53 -9.46
C HIS A 406 24.99 -9.53 -10.59
#